data_AF-A0A6B3F3E0-F1
#
_entry.id   AF-A0A6B3F3E0-F1
#
_cell.length_a   1.000
_cell.length_b   1.000
_cell.length_c   1.000
_cell.angle_alpha   90.00
_cell.angle_beta   90.00
_cell.angle_gamma   90.00
#
_symmetry.space_group_name_H-M   'P 1'
#
loop_
_entity.id
_entity.type
_entity.pdbx_description
1 polymer ?
#
loop_
_entity_poly.entity_id
_entity_poly.type
_entity_poly.pdbx_seq_one_letter_code
_entity_poly.pdbx_strand_id
1 'polypeptide(L)'
;IDKERNRLVLALARARAVGQTDAAGIAELEGKLAGIDAEEEAINRREANTRAGYVYVISNIGAFGASMVKIGLTRRLDPMDRVHELGDASVPFRFDVHAL
;
A
#
# COMPACT_ATOMS: atom_id res chain seq x y z
N ILE A 1 -9.82 10.70 -9.32
CA ILE A 1 -8.41 11.14 -9.41
C ILE A 1 -8.11 11.59 -10.84
N ASP A 2 -8.39 10.75 -11.84
CA ASP A 2 -8.09 11.00 -13.26
C ASP A 2 -8.62 12.32 -13.84
N LYS A 3 -9.84 12.73 -13.46
CA LYS A 3 -10.45 13.96 -13.99
C LYS A 3 -9.75 15.22 -13.50
N GLU A 4 -9.29 15.24 -12.25
CA GLU A 4 -8.58 16.38 -11.67
C GLU A 4 -7.13 16.43 -12.16
N ARG A 5 -6.47 15.27 -12.26
CA ARG A 5 -5.15 15.12 -12.89
C ARG A 5 -5.15 15.65 -14.33
N ASN A 6 -6.10 15.21 -15.15
CA ASN A 6 -6.21 15.65 -16.53
C ASN A 6 -6.46 17.16 -16.64
N ARG A 7 -7.21 17.75 -15.71
CA ARG A 7 -7.42 19.19 -15.66
C ARG A 7 -6.11 19.94 -15.38
N LEU A 8 -5.32 19.47 -14.41
CA LEU A 8 -4.01 20.05 -14.07
C LEU A 8 -3.00 19.91 -15.20
N VAL A 9 -2.93 18.75 -15.85
CA VAL A 9 -2.06 18.52 -17.01
C VAL A 9 -2.43 19.45 -18.17
N LEU A 10 -3.72 19.60 -18.47
CA LEU A 10 -4.20 20.50 -19.52
C LEU A 10 -3.91 21.97 -19.17
N ALA A 11 -4.06 22.35 -17.90
CA ALA A 11 -3.77 23.70 -17.42
C ALA A 11 -2.27 24.03 -17.51
N LEU A 12 -1.39 23.10 -17.12
CA LEU A 12 0.07 23.23 -17.27
C LEU A 12 0.50 23.32 -18.73
N ALA A 13 -0.06 22.47 -19.60
CA ALA A 13 0.23 22.51 -21.03
C ALA A 13 -0.16 23.86 -21.65
N ARG A 14 -1.32 24.42 -21.26
CA ARG A 14 -1.74 25.76 -21.69
C ARG A 14 -0.85 26.87 -21.13
N ALA A 15 -0.52 26.83 -19.84
CA ALA A 15 0.35 27.83 -19.21
C ALA A 15 1.73 27.90 -19.90
N ARG A 16 2.31 26.73 -20.21
CA ARG A 16 3.58 26.62 -20.94
C ARG A 16 3.46 27.06 -22.41
N ALA A 17 2.36 26.74 -23.10
CA ALA A 17 2.14 27.10 -24.49
C ALA A 17 1.85 28.60 -24.71
N VAL A 18 1.20 29.26 -23.74
CA VAL A 18 0.94 30.70 -23.76
C VAL A 18 2.21 31.50 -23.43
N GLY A 19 3.32 30.84 -23.07
CA GLY A 19 4.57 31.50 -22.71
C GLY A 19 4.46 32.27 -21.39
N GLN A 20 3.59 31.83 -20.47
CA GLN A 20 3.47 32.46 -19.16
C GLN A 20 4.78 32.29 -18.40
N THR A 21 5.42 33.42 -18.10
CA THR A 21 6.69 33.53 -17.36
C THR A 21 6.51 33.46 -15.84
N ASP A 22 5.28 33.22 -15.37
CA ASP A 22 4.99 33.07 -13.94
C ASP A 22 5.45 31.69 -13.44
N ALA A 23 6.76 31.59 -13.22
CA ALA A 23 7.41 30.39 -12.74
C ALA A 23 6.84 29.90 -11.40
N ALA A 24 6.29 30.81 -10.57
CA ALA A 24 5.69 30.46 -9.30
C ALA A 24 4.36 29.72 -9.47
N GLY A 25 3.47 30.22 -10.34
CA GLY A 25 2.21 29.55 -10.66
C GLY A 25 2.40 28.20 -11.34
N ILE A 26 3.41 28.07 -12.20
CA ILE A 26 3.78 26.79 -12.84
C ILE A 26 4.29 25.79 -11.79
N ALA A 27 5.18 26.22 -10.89
CA ALA A 27 5.72 25.37 -9.83
C ALA A 27 4.64 24.88 -8.86
N GLU A 28 3.63 25.71 -8.55
CA GLU A 28 2.51 25.30 -7.70
C GLU A 28 1.65 24.21 -8.38
N LEU A 29 1.36 24.38 -9.67
CA LEU A 29 0.60 23.39 -10.44
C LEU A 29 1.38 22.07 -10.60
N GLU A 30 2.68 22.14 -10.81
CA GLU A 30 3.57 20.96 -10.83
C GLU A 30 3.61 20.25 -9.47
N GLY A 31 3.68 20.99 -8.37
CA GLY A 31 3.65 20.42 -7.02
C GLY A 31 2.34 19.69 -6.73
N LYS A 32 1.20 20.27 -7.13
CA LYS A 32 -0.11 19.61 -7.02
C LYS A 32 -0.20 18.34 -7.86
N LEU A 33 0.32 18.37 -9.09
CA LEU A 33 0.35 17.21 -9.97
C LEU A 33 1.24 16.10 -9.39
N ALA A 34 2.43 16.44 -8.90
CA ALA A 34 3.35 15.50 -8.27
C ALA A 34 2.76 14.83 -7.01
N GLY A 35 1.99 15.59 -6.21
CA GLY A 35 1.28 15.03 -5.06
C GLY A 35 0.24 13.97 -5.47
N ILE A 36 -0.54 14.25 -6.51
CA ILE A 36 -1.53 13.31 -7.04
C ILE A 36 -0.85 12.07 -7.63
N ASP A 37 0.22 12.25 -8.43
CA ASP A 37 0.98 11.15 -9.02
C ASP A 37 1.59 10.24 -7.93
N ALA A 38 2.09 10.80 -6.83
CA ALA A 38 2.64 10.04 -5.71
C ALA A 38 1.57 9.23 -4.95
N GLU A 39 0.36 9.78 -4.80
CA GLU A 39 -0.77 9.08 -4.19
C GLU A 39 -1.24 7.93 -5.09
N GLU A 40 -1.31 8.16 -6.41
CA GLU A 40 -1.63 7.14 -7.41
C GLU A 40 -0.57 6.02 -7.43
N GLU A 41 0.72 6.35 -7.37
CA GLU A 41 1.79 5.37 -7.30
C GLU A 41 1.77 4.59 -5.98
N ALA A 42 1.38 5.21 -4.88
CA ALA A 42 1.15 4.50 -3.62
C ALA A 42 -0.02 3.50 -3.73
N ILE A 43 -1.12 3.88 -4.37
CA ILE A 43 -2.27 3.00 -4.62
C ILE A 43 -1.87 1.88 -5.58
N ASN A 44 -1.22 2.18 -6.69
CA ASN A 44 -0.78 1.20 -7.68
C ASN A 44 0.25 0.22 -7.08
N ARG A 45 1.15 0.66 -6.20
CA ARG A 45 2.04 -0.25 -5.46
C ARG A 45 1.26 -1.19 -4.55
N ARG A 46 0.19 -0.70 -3.90
CA ARG A 46 -0.70 -1.53 -3.10
C ARG A 46 -1.44 -2.55 -3.97
N GLU A 47 -1.91 -2.15 -5.15
CA GLU A 47 -2.67 -3.01 -6.06
C GLU A 47 -1.80 -4.02 -6.83
N ALA A 48 -0.62 -3.62 -7.30
CA ALA A 48 0.30 -4.48 -8.06
C ALA A 48 0.84 -5.64 -7.21
N ASN A 49 1.06 -5.43 -5.91
CA ASN A 49 1.38 -6.50 -4.97
C ASN A 49 0.20 -7.44 -4.66
N THR A 50 -1.03 -7.13 -5.09
CA THR A 50 -2.21 -7.97 -4.79
C THR A 50 -2.17 -9.34 -5.49
N ARG A 51 -1.38 -9.51 -6.57
CA ARG A 51 -1.24 -10.80 -7.25
C ARG A 51 -0.26 -11.76 -6.58
N ALA A 52 0.74 -11.26 -5.85
CA ALA A 52 1.70 -12.07 -5.10
C ALA A 52 1.33 -12.00 -3.61
N GLY A 53 0.82 -13.10 -3.05
CA GLY A 53 0.53 -13.16 -1.61
C GLY A 53 1.80 -13.33 -0.78
N TYR A 54 1.74 -12.92 0.49
CA TYR A 54 2.79 -13.19 1.48
C TYR A 54 2.62 -14.59 2.07
N VAL A 55 3.74 -15.26 2.36
CA VAL A 55 3.75 -16.55 3.05
C VAL A 55 4.22 -16.32 4.48
N TYR A 56 3.34 -16.56 5.45
CA TYR A 56 3.70 -16.45 6.87
C TYR A 56 3.90 -17.84 7.48
N VAL A 57 4.83 -17.91 8.43
CA VAL A 57 5.08 -19.09 9.27
C VAL A 57 4.90 -18.71 10.72
N ILE A 58 3.95 -19.34 11.40
CA ILE A 58 3.58 -19.03 12.79
C ILE A 58 3.56 -20.25 13.70
N SER A 59 3.87 -20.07 14.98
CA SER A 59 3.70 -21.11 16.01
C SER A 59 2.89 -20.60 17.20
N ASN A 60 2.25 -21.53 17.91
CA ASN A 60 1.62 -21.26 19.20
C ASN A 60 1.53 -22.55 19.99
N ILE A 61 2.24 -22.61 21.12
CA ILE A 61 2.27 -23.82 21.95
C ILE A 61 0.89 -24.21 22.49
N GLY A 62 0.05 -23.22 22.79
CA GLY A 62 -1.30 -23.44 23.34
C GLY A 62 -2.32 -23.90 22.29
N ALA A 63 -2.10 -23.60 21.01
CA ALA A 63 -3.03 -23.95 19.93
C ALA A 63 -2.54 -25.13 19.08
N PHE A 64 -1.24 -25.25 18.83
CA PHE A 64 -0.64 -26.24 17.91
C PHE A 64 0.24 -27.27 18.62
N GLY A 65 0.74 -26.98 19.82
CA GLY A 65 1.72 -27.82 20.54
C GLY A 65 3.18 -27.42 20.28
N ALA A 66 4.10 -28.04 21.02
CA ALA A 66 5.49 -27.58 21.15
C ALA A 66 6.40 -27.76 19.91
N SER A 67 5.98 -28.52 18.91
CA SER A 67 6.81 -28.84 17.73
C SER A 67 6.04 -28.71 16.42
N MET A 68 5.08 -27.79 16.39
CA MET A 68 4.23 -27.57 15.22
C MET A 68 4.23 -26.09 14.83
N VAL A 69 4.32 -25.85 13.52
CA VAL A 69 4.14 -24.54 12.90
C VAL A 69 3.01 -24.60 11.89
N LYS A 70 2.36 -23.46 11.66
CA LYS A 70 1.38 -23.27 10.61
C LYS A 70 1.96 -22.36 9.54
N ILE A 71 1.92 -22.83 8.30
CA ILE A 71 2.30 -22.06 7.12
C ILE A 71 1.01 -21.63 6.43
N GLY A 72 0.89 -20.34 6.13
CA GLY A 72 -0.28 -19.81 5.46
C GLY A 72 0.09 -18.72 4.46
N LEU A 73 -0.80 -18.51 3.49
CA LEU A 73 -0.68 -17.43 2.52
C LEU A 73 -1.74 -16.37 2.79
N THR A 74 -1.39 -15.11 2.65
CA THR A 74 -2.31 -13.98 2.73
C THR A 74 -2.12 -13.04 1.55
N ARG A 75 -3.22 -12.54 1.01
CA ARG A 75 -3.24 -11.50 -0.02
C ARG A 75 -3.48 -10.11 0.57
N ARG A 76 -3.47 -10.00 1.91
CA ARG A 76 -3.54 -8.70 2.58
C ARG A 76 -2.28 -7.90 2.31
N LEU A 77 -2.45 -6.59 2.27
CA LEU A 77 -1.38 -5.61 2.15
C LEU A 77 -0.38 -5.73 3.30
N ASP A 78 -0.92 -5.85 4.52
CA ASP A 78 -0.14 -6.16 5.71
C ASP A 78 -0.41 -7.62 6.14
N PRO A 79 0.58 -8.52 6.06
CA PRO A 79 0.42 -9.89 6.51
C PRO A 79 0.26 -10.01 8.03
N MET A 80 0.74 -9.04 8.83
CA MET A 80 0.60 -9.07 10.29
C MET A 80 -0.84 -8.89 10.74
N ASP A 81 -1.64 -8.08 10.02
CA ASP A 81 -3.09 -7.97 10.28
C ASP A 81 -3.77 -9.34 10.22
N ARG A 82 -3.35 -10.21 9.28
CA ARG A 82 -3.89 -11.56 9.20
C ARG A 82 -3.49 -12.41 10.40
N VAL A 83 -2.24 -12.32 10.84
CA VAL A 83 -1.73 -13.07 12.00
C VAL A 83 -2.47 -12.64 13.27
N HIS A 84 -2.71 -11.34 13.46
CA HIS A 84 -3.45 -10.81 14.60
C HIS A 84 -4.90 -11.30 14.63
N GLU A 85 -5.61 -11.25 13.50
CA GLU A 85 -6.99 -11.77 13.41
C GLU A 85 -7.10 -13.26 13.74
N LEU A 86 -6.10 -14.05 13.35
CA LEU A 86 -6.04 -15.47 13.70
C LEU A 86 -5.89 -15.65 15.21
N GLY A 87 -5.20 -14.73 15.88
CA GLY A 87 -4.95 -14.75 17.33
C GLY A 87 -6.17 -14.38 18.16
N ASP A 88 -7.05 -13.51 17.65
CA ASP A 88 -8.27 -13.10 18.35
C ASP A 88 -9.34 -14.21 18.40
N ALA A 89 -9.20 -15.25 17.57
CA ALA A 89 -10.16 -16.33 17.42
C ALA A 89 -10.04 -17.45 18.48
N SER A 90 -9.72 -17.10 19.74
CA SER A 90 -9.64 -18.06 20.88
C SER A 90 -8.41 -18.96 20.92
N VAL A 91 -7.21 -18.38 20.79
CA VAL A 91 -5.96 -19.07 21.16
C VAL A 91 -5.43 -18.61 22.53
N PRO A 92 -4.75 -19.49 23.30
CA PRO A 92 -4.35 -19.15 24.69
C PRO A 92 -3.26 -18.09 24.78
N PHE A 93 -2.48 -17.91 23.71
CA PHE A 93 -1.33 -17.02 23.61
C PHE A 93 -1.32 -16.34 22.24
N ARG A 94 -0.50 -15.30 22.07
CA ARG A 94 -0.24 -14.73 20.73
C ARG A 94 0.61 -15.70 19.89
N PHE A 95 0.53 -15.57 18.57
CA PHE A 95 1.39 -16.32 17.66
C PHE A 95 2.81 -15.75 17.65
N ASP A 96 3.80 -16.64 17.68
CA ASP A 96 5.17 -16.29 17.30
C ASP A 96 5.29 -16.35 15.77
N VAL A 97 5.93 -15.35 15.16
CA VAL A 97 6.11 -15.25 13.71
C VAL A 97 7.57 -15.55 13.37
N HIS A 98 7.80 -16.49 12.46
CA HIS A 98 9.12 -16.96 12.06
C HIS A 98 9.56 -16.42 10.69
N ALA A 99 8.61 -16.13 9.79
CA ALA A 99 8.85 -15.60 8.45
C ALA A 99 7.59 -14.92 7.86
N LEU A 100 7.78 -14.01 6.89
CA LEU A 100 6.76 -13.27 6.12
C LEU A 100 7.14 -13.17 4.63
#